data_AF-A0A9X5BG31-F1
#
_entry.id   AF-A0A9X5BG31-F1
#
_cell.length_a   1.000
_cell.length_b   1.000
_cell.length_c   1.000
_cell.angle_alpha   90.00
_cell.angle_beta   90.00
_cell.angle_gamma   90.00
#
_symmetry.space_group_name_H-M   'P 1'
#
loop_
_entity.id
_entity.type
_entity.pdbx_description
1 polymer ?
#
loop_
_entity_poly.entity_id
_entity_poly.type
_entity_poly.pdbx_seq_one_letter_code
_entity_poly.pdbx_strand_id
1 'polypeptide(L)'
;MGKRRWITAFLASALLWNSCAGHVSAFTDGIGSAKISFAAAMPTASGTQVAKNEYAVIDYSNTADGYIMVDYTASTSKRLKVQVTGPKTTYTYDLPAGVWTTFPLSDGNGGYKVTVFENVEGSKYATMLSGSFQVTLSSELAPFLRPNQYVDYANAPSSVAKAAELIGGEKDILKKIVKVYDFVTGNITYDTNKAATVRSGYLPVLDSVLASKKGICFDYAALMTGMLRSQGIPCRLVVGYAGTAYHAWISVWTEEAGWLNDVIYFDGTTWHRMDPTFASASGGSADIMKYIGDGSNYTVKYLY
;
A
#
# COMPACT_ATOMS: atom_id res chain seq x y z
N MET A 1 -66.76 36.51 -21.70
CA MET A 1 -65.43 36.62 -22.35
C MET A 1 -64.35 36.65 -21.27
N GLY A 2 -63.52 35.61 -21.15
CA GLY A 2 -62.36 35.63 -20.24
C GLY A 2 -61.07 35.91 -21.02
N LYS A 3 -60.23 36.84 -20.55
CA LYS A 3 -58.88 37.05 -21.09
C LYS A 3 -57.85 36.94 -19.97
N ARG A 4 -56.83 36.09 -20.18
CA ARG A 4 -55.66 35.97 -19.30
C ARG A 4 -54.90 37.30 -19.24
N ARG A 5 -54.45 37.71 -18.07
CA ARG A 5 -53.26 38.57 -17.93
C ARG A 5 -52.17 37.74 -17.26
N TRP A 6 -51.02 37.66 -17.92
CA TRP A 6 -49.83 37.02 -17.37
C TRP A 6 -49.11 38.00 -16.46
N ILE A 7 -48.56 37.52 -15.33
CA ILE A 7 -47.61 38.28 -14.53
C ILE A 7 -46.22 37.74 -14.83
N THR A 8 -45.42 38.53 -15.54
CA THR A 8 -44.00 38.26 -15.75
C THR A 8 -43.22 38.72 -14.52
N ALA A 9 -42.81 37.78 -13.68
CA ALA A 9 -41.87 38.03 -12.60
C ALA A 9 -40.44 37.65 -13.05
N PHE A 10 -39.53 38.61 -13.04
CA PHE A 10 -38.10 38.32 -13.22
C PHE A 10 -37.56 37.67 -11.94
N LEU A 11 -37.05 36.43 -12.04
CA LEU A 11 -36.24 35.81 -11.00
C LEU A 11 -34.77 36.06 -11.32
N ALA A 12 -34.18 37.02 -10.61
CA ALA A 12 -32.74 37.26 -10.65
C ALA A 12 -31.99 36.10 -9.96
N SER A 13 -30.91 35.63 -10.56
CA SER A 13 -30.10 34.52 -10.06
C SER A 13 -29.18 34.95 -8.91
N ALA A 14 -29.38 34.37 -7.73
CA ALA A 14 -28.45 34.43 -6.61
C ALA A 14 -27.98 33.00 -6.27
N LEU A 15 -26.81 32.59 -6.79
CA LEU A 15 -26.19 31.33 -6.39
C LEU A 15 -25.54 31.50 -5.01
N LEU A 16 -26.18 30.98 -3.97
CA LEU A 16 -25.53 30.78 -2.67
C LEU A 16 -24.72 29.48 -2.72
N TRP A 17 -23.41 29.64 -2.91
CA TRP A 17 -22.44 28.55 -2.98
C TRP A 17 -22.12 28.03 -1.57
N ASN A 18 -23.04 27.22 -1.02
CA ASN A 18 -22.88 26.70 0.34
C ASN A 18 -21.84 25.56 0.36
N SER A 19 -20.58 25.90 0.60
CA SER A 19 -19.50 24.93 0.77
C SER A 19 -19.50 24.40 2.20
N CYS A 20 -19.82 23.11 2.37
CA CYS A 20 -19.72 22.42 3.66
C CYS A 20 -18.25 22.11 4.00
N ALA A 21 -17.47 23.14 4.30
CA ALA A 21 -16.16 23.03 4.92
C ALA A 21 -16.33 22.64 6.40
N GLY A 22 -16.61 21.35 6.66
CA GLY A 22 -16.68 20.79 8.01
C GLY A 22 -15.30 20.83 8.68
N HIS A 23 -15.16 21.66 9.72
CA HIS A 23 -13.89 21.89 10.39
C HIS A 23 -13.35 20.64 11.14
N VAL A 24 -12.25 20.07 10.65
CA VAL A 24 -11.34 19.27 11.49
C VAL A 24 -10.35 20.23 12.17
N SER A 25 -10.81 20.92 13.22
CA SER A 25 -9.99 21.83 14.02
C SER A 25 -10.23 21.65 15.52
N ALA A 26 -9.89 20.46 16.01
CA ALA A 26 -9.75 20.14 17.43
C ALA A 26 -8.57 19.17 17.60
N PHE A 27 -7.92 19.19 18.77
CA PHE A 27 -6.81 18.30 19.17
C PHE A 27 -5.54 18.36 18.30
N THR A 28 -4.81 19.47 18.41
CA THR A 28 -3.37 19.54 18.05
C THR A 28 -2.44 19.63 19.26
N ASP A 29 -3.00 19.73 20.47
CA ASP A 29 -2.28 20.14 21.67
C ASP A 29 -1.91 18.91 22.51
N GLY A 30 -0.60 18.62 22.62
CA GLY A 30 -0.07 17.68 23.61
C GLY A 30 0.65 16.43 23.10
N ILE A 31 0.73 16.18 21.79
CA ILE A 31 1.48 15.01 21.25
C ILE A 31 2.91 15.45 20.89
N GLY A 32 3.90 14.91 21.62
CA GLY A 32 5.30 15.33 21.52
C GLY A 32 6.06 14.68 20.37
N SER A 33 6.67 15.47 19.48
CA SER A 33 7.42 14.94 18.34
C SER A 33 8.76 14.30 18.76
N ALA A 34 8.79 12.99 18.91
CA ALA A 34 10.01 12.21 18.70
C ALA A 34 10.41 12.25 17.21
N LYS A 35 11.65 11.86 16.90
CA LYS A 35 12.27 12.05 15.58
C LYS A 35 12.88 10.75 15.06
N ILE A 36 12.08 9.93 14.38
CA ILE A 36 12.67 8.97 13.44
C ILE A 36 12.82 9.63 12.06
N SER A 37 14.07 9.71 11.58
CA SER A 37 14.40 10.18 10.22
C SER A 37 14.55 9.00 9.27
N PHE A 38 13.44 8.36 8.93
CA PHE A 38 13.40 7.29 7.93
C PHE A 38 13.47 7.85 6.50
N ALA A 39 14.60 8.48 6.14
CA ALA A 39 14.93 8.72 4.74
C ALA A 39 15.26 7.37 4.06
N ALA A 40 14.23 6.63 3.65
CA ALA A 40 14.33 5.26 3.16
C ALA A 40 15.04 5.20 1.80
N ALA A 41 16.37 5.04 1.84
CA ALA A 41 17.21 4.90 0.65
C ALA A 41 16.73 3.74 -0.24
N MET A 42 16.76 3.96 -1.55
CA MET A 42 16.27 2.99 -2.54
C MET A 42 17.01 1.65 -2.43
N PRO A 43 16.34 0.50 -2.65
CA PRO A 43 16.98 -0.82 -2.63
C PRO A 43 18.17 -0.91 -3.59
N THR A 44 19.24 -1.57 -3.17
CA THR A 44 20.40 -1.87 -4.02
C THR A 44 20.84 -3.32 -3.86
N ALA A 45 21.31 -3.93 -4.94
CA ALA A 45 22.00 -5.22 -4.90
C ALA A 45 23.48 -4.96 -4.60
N SER A 46 23.84 -5.02 -3.32
CA SER A 46 25.16 -4.61 -2.82
C SER A 46 26.26 -5.65 -3.04
N GLY A 47 25.91 -6.87 -3.47
CA GLY A 47 26.84 -7.92 -3.90
C GLY A 47 27.67 -8.58 -2.79
N THR A 48 27.53 -8.15 -1.53
CA THR A 48 28.35 -8.63 -0.40
C THR A 48 28.00 -10.06 0.05
N GLN A 49 26.73 -10.44 -0.07
CA GLN A 49 26.22 -11.77 0.27
C GLN A 49 25.25 -12.22 -0.82
N VAL A 50 25.65 -13.23 -1.61
CA VAL A 50 24.89 -13.70 -2.77
C VAL A 50 24.83 -15.22 -2.86
N ALA A 51 23.76 -15.73 -3.46
CA ALA A 51 23.71 -17.06 -4.06
C ALA A 51 23.52 -16.87 -5.57
N LYS A 52 24.26 -17.60 -6.40
CA LYS A 52 24.23 -17.41 -7.86
C LYS A 52 24.63 -18.66 -8.63
N ASN A 53 24.17 -18.73 -9.88
CA ASN A 53 24.62 -19.65 -10.92
C ASN A 53 24.53 -18.94 -12.29
N GLU A 54 24.57 -19.67 -13.39
CA GLU A 54 24.44 -19.14 -14.75
C GLU A 54 23.06 -18.57 -15.09
N TYR A 55 22.02 -18.87 -14.29
CA TYR A 55 20.64 -18.43 -14.54
C TYR A 55 20.24 -17.17 -13.76
N ALA A 56 20.63 -17.09 -12.49
CA ALA A 56 20.11 -16.07 -11.57
C ALA A 56 21.09 -15.68 -10.47
N VAL A 57 20.79 -14.56 -9.80
CA VAL A 57 21.45 -14.09 -8.59
C VAL A 57 20.40 -13.73 -7.54
N ILE A 58 20.54 -14.27 -6.33
CA ILE A 58 19.82 -13.84 -5.12
C ILE A 58 20.82 -13.04 -4.28
N ASP A 59 20.58 -11.75 -4.08
CA ASP A 59 21.35 -10.87 -3.20
C ASP A 59 20.63 -10.71 -1.86
N TYR A 60 21.29 -11.14 -0.79
CA TYR A 60 20.82 -11.05 0.59
C TYR A 60 21.77 -10.23 1.48
N SER A 61 22.53 -9.31 0.86
CA SER A 61 23.38 -8.33 1.56
C SER A 61 22.61 -7.50 2.58
N ASN A 62 21.37 -7.12 2.26
CA ASN A 62 20.58 -6.12 2.96
C ASN A 62 19.48 -6.70 3.86
N THR A 63 19.69 -7.93 4.37
CA THR A 63 18.75 -8.61 5.27
C THR A 63 18.44 -7.81 6.54
N ALA A 64 19.40 -7.04 7.06
CA ALA A 64 19.18 -6.14 8.21
C ALA A 64 18.24 -4.96 7.89
N ASP A 65 18.15 -4.54 6.63
CA ASP A 65 17.19 -3.54 6.13
C ASP A 65 15.84 -4.18 5.72
N GLY A 66 15.65 -5.47 5.96
CA GLY A 66 14.38 -6.16 5.74
C GLY A 66 14.05 -6.45 4.28
N TYR A 67 15.04 -6.48 3.38
CA TYR A 67 14.82 -6.87 1.99
C TYR A 67 15.94 -7.75 1.42
N ILE A 68 15.61 -8.40 0.31
CA ILE A 68 16.54 -9.03 -0.63
C ILE A 68 16.28 -8.48 -2.03
N MET A 69 17.21 -8.72 -2.96
CA MET A 69 16.94 -8.53 -4.38
C MET A 69 17.25 -9.80 -5.17
N VAL A 70 16.51 -10.03 -6.26
CA VAL A 70 16.78 -11.13 -7.19
C VAL A 70 16.81 -10.59 -8.62
N ASP A 71 17.74 -11.08 -9.43
CA ASP A 71 17.75 -10.92 -10.88
C ASP A 71 17.86 -12.30 -11.54
N TYR A 72 17.20 -12.48 -12.69
CA TYR A 72 17.35 -13.64 -13.56
C TYR A 72 18.14 -13.20 -14.80
N THR A 73 19.45 -13.40 -14.73
CA THR A 73 20.44 -12.89 -15.68
C THR A 73 20.46 -13.67 -17.00
N ALA A 74 19.88 -14.87 -17.06
CA ALA A 74 19.76 -15.63 -18.29
C ALA A 74 18.59 -15.15 -19.17
N SER A 75 18.83 -15.08 -20.49
CA SER A 75 17.79 -14.74 -21.47
C SER A 75 16.69 -15.81 -21.51
N THR A 76 15.46 -15.44 -21.17
CA THR A 76 14.29 -16.33 -21.24
C THR A 76 13.04 -15.60 -21.72
N SER A 77 12.10 -16.35 -22.29
CA SER A 77 10.72 -15.92 -22.59
C SER A 77 9.68 -16.66 -21.75
N LYS A 78 10.13 -17.49 -20.79
CA LYS A 78 9.28 -18.20 -19.84
C LYS A 78 8.84 -17.27 -18.71
N ARG A 79 7.72 -17.61 -18.06
CA ARG A 79 7.34 -16.95 -16.80
C ARG A 79 8.30 -17.38 -15.69
N LEU A 80 8.75 -16.42 -14.89
CA LEU A 80 9.59 -16.68 -13.72
C LEU A 80 8.79 -16.39 -12.44
N LYS A 81 9.10 -17.14 -11.38
CA LYS A 81 8.57 -16.91 -10.03
C LYS A 81 9.70 -16.87 -9.01
N VAL A 82 9.52 -16.09 -7.96
CA VAL A 82 10.33 -16.17 -6.73
C VAL A 82 9.43 -16.59 -5.58
N GLN A 83 9.87 -17.57 -4.79
CA GLN A 83 9.29 -17.81 -3.47
C GLN A 83 10.25 -17.33 -2.38
N VAL A 84 9.71 -16.61 -1.41
CA VAL A 84 10.38 -16.21 -0.17
C VAL A 84 9.66 -16.93 0.97
N THR A 85 10.25 -18.04 1.42
CA THR A 85 9.78 -18.79 2.59
C THR A 85 10.49 -18.25 3.82
N GLY A 86 9.76 -17.60 4.72
CA GLY A 86 10.22 -17.21 6.04
C GLY A 86 9.87 -18.27 7.11
N PRO A 87 10.04 -17.95 8.41
CA PRO A 87 9.79 -18.86 9.52
C PRO A 87 8.35 -19.39 9.67
N LYS A 88 7.36 -18.72 9.08
CA LYS A 88 5.92 -19.02 9.20
C LYS A 88 5.19 -18.96 7.85
N THR A 89 5.59 -18.03 6.97
CA THR A 89 4.85 -17.65 5.77
C THR A 89 5.70 -17.86 4.52
N THR A 90 5.10 -18.39 3.45
CA THR A 90 5.72 -18.39 2.11
C THR A 90 5.00 -17.41 1.20
N TYR A 91 5.73 -16.40 0.76
CA TYR A 91 5.31 -15.43 -0.24
C TYR A 91 5.72 -15.91 -1.64
N THR A 92 4.91 -15.67 -2.66
CA THR A 92 5.19 -16.08 -4.05
C THR A 92 4.94 -14.89 -5.00
N TYR A 93 5.97 -14.51 -5.74
CA TYR A 93 6.04 -13.32 -6.58
C TYR A 93 6.30 -13.68 -8.05
N ASP A 94 5.93 -12.80 -8.98
CA ASP A 94 6.44 -12.83 -10.35
C ASP A 94 7.82 -12.16 -10.41
N LEU A 95 8.71 -12.64 -11.28
CA LEU A 95 10.04 -12.07 -11.47
C LEU A 95 10.21 -11.61 -12.93
N PRO A 96 10.51 -10.33 -13.22
CA PRO A 96 11.01 -9.93 -14.53
C PRO A 96 12.44 -10.46 -14.76
N ALA A 97 12.77 -10.85 -16.00
CA ALA A 97 14.12 -11.25 -16.37
C ALA A 97 15.01 -10.02 -16.65
N GLY A 98 16.29 -10.08 -16.28
CA GLY A 98 17.27 -9.01 -16.49
C GLY A 98 16.99 -7.70 -15.73
N VAL A 99 16.23 -7.76 -14.63
CA VAL A 99 15.87 -6.60 -13.80
C VAL A 99 15.88 -6.98 -12.32
N TRP A 100 16.81 -6.38 -11.57
CA TRP A 100 16.88 -6.47 -10.11
C TRP A 100 15.55 -6.08 -9.45
N THR A 101 14.89 -7.07 -8.85
CA THR A 101 13.58 -6.91 -8.21
C THR A 101 13.69 -7.07 -6.70
N THR A 102 13.07 -6.16 -5.94
CA THR A 102 13.09 -6.15 -4.46
C THR A 102 11.98 -7.03 -3.89
N PHE A 103 12.33 -7.87 -2.90
CA PHE A 103 11.37 -8.67 -2.13
C PHE A 103 11.54 -8.41 -0.63
N PRO A 104 10.44 -8.11 0.11
CA PRO A 104 10.51 -7.83 1.53
C PRO A 104 10.64 -9.10 2.38
N LEU A 105 11.31 -8.99 3.51
CA LEU A 105 11.45 -10.03 4.53
C LEU A 105 10.34 -9.90 5.58
N SER A 106 9.08 -9.78 5.13
CA SER A 106 7.90 -9.44 5.96
C SER A 106 7.60 -10.35 7.15
N ASP A 107 8.18 -11.56 7.16
CA ASP A 107 7.93 -12.61 8.17
C ASP A 107 8.78 -12.49 9.44
N GLY A 108 9.69 -11.50 9.52
CA GLY A 108 10.47 -11.14 10.71
C GLY A 108 11.87 -11.76 10.79
N ASN A 109 12.34 -12.00 12.02
CA ASN A 109 13.65 -12.61 12.27
C ASN A 109 13.58 -14.15 12.17
N GLY A 110 14.64 -14.78 11.67
CA GLY A 110 14.79 -16.24 11.64
C GLY A 110 15.34 -16.77 10.33
N GLY A 111 15.15 -18.07 10.08
CA GLY A 111 15.62 -18.74 8.88
C GLY A 111 14.73 -18.47 7.67
N TYR A 112 15.34 -18.12 6.54
CA TYR A 112 14.68 -17.91 5.25
C TYR A 112 15.24 -18.86 4.20
N LYS A 113 14.37 -19.26 3.27
CA LYS A 113 14.74 -19.89 2.00
C LYS A 113 14.13 -19.10 0.85
N VAL A 114 14.98 -18.69 -0.10
CA VAL A 114 14.58 -18.06 -1.34
C VAL A 114 14.75 -19.08 -2.46
N THR A 115 13.77 -19.18 -3.36
CA THR A 115 13.83 -20.11 -4.50
C THR A 115 13.34 -19.40 -5.77
N VAL A 116 14.16 -19.45 -6.82
CA VAL A 116 13.89 -18.90 -8.15
C VAL A 116 13.44 -20.02 -9.07
N PHE A 117 12.38 -19.78 -9.83
CA PHE A 117 11.68 -20.78 -10.62
C PHE A 117 11.44 -20.33 -12.06
N GLU A 118 11.56 -21.24 -13.02
CA GLU A 118 11.19 -21.02 -14.43
C GLU A 118 10.05 -21.94 -14.86
N ASN A 119 9.08 -21.42 -15.63
CA ASN A 119 7.92 -22.17 -16.08
C ASN A 119 8.25 -23.17 -17.19
N VAL A 120 8.00 -24.45 -16.93
CA VAL A 120 8.18 -25.52 -17.91
C VAL A 120 6.94 -25.62 -18.81
N GLU A 121 5.79 -25.88 -18.19
CA GLU A 121 4.51 -26.16 -18.84
C GLU A 121 3.37 -25.84 -17.86
N GLY A 122 2.31 -25.14 -18.30
CA GLY A 122 1.12 -24.91 -17.47
C GLY A 122 1.47 -24.29 -16.11
N SER A 123 1.08 -24.94 -15.01
CA SER A 123 1.43 -24.56 -13.64
C SER A 123 2.72 -25.19 -13.11
N LYS A 124 3.45 -26.00 -13.89
CA LYS A 124 4.72 -26.65 -13.51
C LYS A 124 5.89 -25.68 -13.66
N TYR A 125 6.78 -25.67 -12.67
CA TYR A 125 8.01 -24.87 -12.67
C TYR A 125 9.22 -25.74 -12.30
N ALA A 126 10.36 -25.47 -12.91
CA ALA A 126 11.66 -26.00 -12.49
C ALA A 126 12.29 -25.05 -11.45
N THR A 127 13.05 -25.60 -10.49
CA THR A 127 13.88 -24.78 -9.58
C THR A 127 15.18 -24.43 -10.30
N MET A 128 15.44 -23.13 -10.49
CA MET A 128 16.62 -22.63 -11.20
C MET A 128 17.74 -22.25 -10.25
N LEU A 129 17.41 -21.72 -9.07
CA LEU A 129 18.36 -21.36 -8.02
C LEU A 129 17.65 -21.37 -6.66
N SER A 130 18.38 -21.67 -5.58
CA SER A 130 17.89 -21.45 -4.22
C SER A 130 19.04 -21.01 -3.30
N GLY A 131 18.72 -20.16 -2.34
CA GLY A 131 19.62 -19.75 -1.26
C GLY A 131 18.88 -19.78 0.07
N SER A 132 19.60 -20.06 1.16
CA SER A 132 19.05 -20.03 2.51
C SER A 132 20.00 -19.25 3.43
N PHE A 133 19.44 -18.42 4.29
CA PHE A 133 20.17 -17.52 5.17
C PHE A 133 19.38 -17.26 6.47
N GLN A 134 20.03 -16.69 7.47
CA GLN A 134 19.38 -16.20 8.68
C GLN A 134 19.18 -14.68 8.59
N VAL A 135 18.03 -14.21 9.05
CA VAL A 135 17.65 -12.80 9.06
C VAL A 135 17.61 -12.31 10.51
N THR A 136 18.32 -11.21 10.76
CA THR A 136 18.17 -10.40 11.97
C THR A 136 18.00 -8.96 11.51
N LEU A 137 16.76 -8.48 11.55
CA LEU A 137 16.38 -7.13 11.17
C LEU A 137 16.98 -6.11 12.14
N SER A 138 17.39 -4.95 11.62
CA SER A 138 17.70 -3.76 12.43
C SER A 138 16.47 -3.20 13.14
N SER A 139 15.29 -3.41 12.56
CA SER A 139 13.98 -3.05 13.10
C SER A 139 12.89 -3.91 12.44
N GLU A 140 11.86 -4.31 13.20
CA GLU A 140 10.67 -4.99 12.65
C GLU A 140 9.90 -4.15 11.61
N LEU A 141 10.19 -2.84 11.53
CA LEU A 141 9.60 -1.89 10.59
C LEU A 141 10.29 -1.92 9.21
N ALA A 142 11.52 -2.45 9.13
CA ALA A 142 12.39 -2.31 7.96
C ALA A 142 11.80 -2.90 6.65
N PRO A 143 11.17 -4.10 6.63
CA PRO A 143 10.51 -4.63 5.44
C PRO A 143 9.39 -3.73 4.88
N PHE A 144 8.79 -2.90 5.74
CA PHE A 144 7.61 -2.08 5.45
C PHE A 144 7.94 -0.61 5.15
N LEU A 145 9.21 -0.33 4.83
CA LEU A 145 9.73 0.99 4.44
C LEU A 145 10.24 1.07 3.00
N ARG A 146 10.38 -0.06 2.28
CA ARG A 146 11.00 -0.12 0.94
C ARG A 146 9.97 -0.45 -0.16
N PRO A 147 10.24 -0.11 -1.43
CA PRO A 147 9.35 -0.46 -2.54
C PRO A 147 9.49 -1.95 -2.85
N ASN A 148 8.41 -2.56 -3.31
CA ASN A 148 8.39 -3.93 -3.81
C ASN A 148 7.28 -4.10 -4.86
N GLN A 149 7.14 -5.28 -5.44
CA GLN A 149 6.17 -5.58 -6.50
C GLN A 149 4.70 -5.19 -6.21
N TYR A 150 4.29 -5.13 -4.95
CA TYR A 150 2.92 -4.76 -4.53
C TYR A 150 2.79 -3.27 -4.18
N VAL A 151 3.91 -2.58 -3.97
CA VAL A 151 4.02 -1.19 -3.54
C VAL A 151 5.21 -0.53 -4.25
N ASP A 152 5.15 -0.46 -5.59
CA ASP A 152 6.24 0.09 -6.39
C ASP A 152 6.17 1.62 -6.43
N TYR A 153 6.67 2.25 -5.37
CA TYR A 153 6.90 3.69 -5.36
C TYR A 153 8.23 4.10 -6.01
N ALA A 154 9.08 3.14 -6.42
CA ALA A 154 10.31 3.44 -7.14
C ALA A 154 10.02 3.97 -8.55
N ASN A 155 9.03 3.39 -9.21
CA ASN A 155 8.57 3.77 -10.55
C ASN A 155 7.31 4.67 -10.53
N ALA A 156 7.05 5.38 -9.42
CA ALA A 156 5.87 6.23 -9.24
C ALA A 156 6.21 7.68 -8.80
N PRO A 157 6.98 8.43 -9.62
CA PRO A 157 7.44 9.77 -9.25
C PRO A 157 6.30 10.76 -9.00
N SER A 158 5.15 10.61 -9.65
CA SER A 158 3.99 11.50 -9.44
C SER A 158 3.33 11.25 -8.08
N SER A 159 3.21 9.97 -7.67
CA SER A 159 2.72 9.58 -6.35
C SER A 159 3.67 10.02 -5.23
N VAL A 160 4.98 9.87 -5.42
CA VAL A 160 6.00 10.37 -4.48
C VAL A 160 5.94 11.89 -4.36
N ALA A 161 5.89 12.61 -5.47
CA ALA A 161 5.77 14.07 -5.48
C ALA A 161 4.46 14.55 -4.82
N LYS A 162 3.34 13.86 -5.07
CA LYS A 162 2.05 14.20 -4.46
C LYS A 162 2.03 13.92 -2.95
N ALA A 163 2.69 12.87 -2.48
CA ALA A 163 2.84 12.61 -1.05
C ALA A 163 3.63 13.73 -0.36
N ALA A 164 4.74 14.18 -0.97
CA ALA A 164 5.53 15.30 -0.47
C ALA A 164 4.75 16.63 -0.49
N GLU A 165 3.96 16.89 -1.53
CA GLU A 165 3.09 18.07 -1.65
C GLU A 165 2.04 18.13 -0.53
N LEU A 166 1.34 17.02 -0.28
CA LEU A 166 0.28 16.92 0.75
C LEU A 166 0.85 17.07 2.17
N ILE A 167 2.00 16.46 2.44
CA ILE A 167 2.69 16.57 3.73
C ILE A 167 3.26 17.97 3.94
N GLY A 168 3.96 18.49 2.92
CA GLY A 168 4.61 19.79 2.95
C GLY A 168 5.55 19.97 4.15
N GLY A 169 5.33 21.05 4.91
CA GLY A 169 6.13 21.36 6.10
C GLY A 169 5.85 20.49 7.33
N GLU A 170 4.87 19.57 7.29
CA GLU A 170 4.38 18.85 8.47
C GLU A 170 5.46 18.06 9.22
N LYS A 171 5.30 17.93 10.54
CA LYS A 171 6.24 17.21 11.41
C LYS A 171 5.56 16.04 12.12
N ASP A 172 4.35 16.27 12.62
CA ASP A 172 3.48 15.27 13.24
C ASP A 172 3.19 14.10 12.28
N ILE A 173 3.38 12.85 12.76
CA ILE A 173 3.23 11.65 11.93
C ILE A 173 1.75 11.33 11.67
N LEU A 174 0.87 11.49 12.65
CA LEU A 174 -0.56 11.26 12.51
C LEU A 174 -1.17 12.26 11.52
N LYS A 175 -0.81 13.55 11.59
CA LYS A 175 -1.25 14.57 10.62
C LYS A 175 -0.78 14.28 9.19
N LYS A 176 0.43 13.70 9.00
CA LYS A 176 0.88 13.25 7.67
C LYS A 176 0.03 12.11 7.14
N ILE A 177 -0.29 11.12 7.97
CA ILE A 177 -1.12 9.97 7.61
C ILE A 177 -2.53 10.44 7.21
N VAL A 178 -3.13 11.33 8.01
CA VAL A 178 -4.45 11.94 7.73
C VAL A 178 -4.44 12.69 6.39
N LYS A 179 -3.48 13.58 6.12
CA LYS A 179 -3.43 14.32 4.83
C LYS A 179 -3.34 13.41 3.60
N VAL A 180 -2.64 12.28 3.70
CA VAL A 180 -2.57 11.29 2.62
C VAL A 180 -3.88 10.48 2.55
N TYR A 181 -4.48 10.11 3.67
CA TYR A 181 -5.76 9.40 3.75
C TYR A 181 -6.92 10.20 3.14
N ASP A 182 -7.09 11.45 3.56
CA ASP A 182 -8.15 12.35 3.10
C ASP A 182 -8.03 12.59 1.59
N PHE A 183 -6.80 12.73 1.10
CA PHE A 183 -6.55 12.83 -0.33
C PHE A 183 -6.96 11.55 -1.06
N VAL A 184 -6.48 10.37 -0.65
CA VAL A 184 -6.76 9.11 -1.35
C VAL A 184 -8.25 8.76 -1.31
N THR A 185 -8.90 8.82 -0.15
CA THR A 185 -10.32 8.46 0.00
C THR A 185 -11.26 9.48 -0.66
N GLY A 186 -10.91 10.77 -0.63
CA GLY A 186 -11.69 11.85 -1.25
C GLY A 186 -11.40 12.10 -2.74
N ASN A 187 -10.35 11.50 -3.32
CA ASN A 187 -10.02 11.67 -4.76
C ASN A 187 -10.11 10.40 -5.59
N ILE A 188 -9.89 9.21 -5.03
CA ILE A 188 -9.99 7.95 -5.80
C ILE A 188 -11.44 7.45 -5.74
N THR A 189 -11.98 7.05 -6.89
CA THR A 189 -13.33 6.48 -7.04
C THR A 189 -13.26 4.97 -7.29
N TYR A 190 -14.17 4.20 -6.69
CA TYR A 190 -14.13 2.74 -6.79
C TYR A 190 -14.48 2.22 -8.20
N ASP A 191 -13.68 1.30 -8.73
CA ASP A 191 -13.88 0.71 -10.04
C ASP A 191 -14.60 -0.64 -9.97
N THR A 192 -15.93 -0.59 -9.93
CA THR A 192 -16.79 -1.79 -9.98
C THR A 192 -16.55 -2.66 -11.22
N ASN A 193 -16.27 -2.05 -12.38
CA ASN A 193 -15.98 -2.77 -13.62
C ASN A 193 -14.62 -3.48 -13.55
N LYS A 194 -13.57 -2.81 -13.04
CA LYS A 194 -12.28 -3.48 -12.77
C LYS A 194 -12.46 -4.59 -11.74
N ALA A 195 -13.18 -4.36 -10.64
CA ALA A 195 -13.43 -5.37 -9.61
C ALA A 195 -14.10 -6.64 -10.16
N ALA A 196 -15.03 -6.50 -11.11
CA ALA A 196 -15.71 -7.61 -11.75
C ALA A 196 -14.91 -8.31 -12.89
N THR A 197 -13.83 -7.70 -13.40
CA THR A 197 -13.11 -8.18 -14.61
C THR A 197 -11.60 -8.37 -14.44
N VAL A 198 -11.03 -7.95 -13.30
CA VAL A 198 -9.61 -8.08 -12.98
C VAL A 198 -9.17 -9.54 -12.98
N ARG A 199 -8.01 -9.82 -13.56
CA ARG A 199 -7.47 -11.17 -13.71
C ARG A 199 -6.36 -11.42 -12.68
N SER A 200 -6.13 -12.68 -12.37
CA SER A 200 -4.97 -13.10 -11.57
C SER A 200 -3.66 -12.61 -12.22
N GLY A 201 -2.71 -12.12 -11.41
CA GLY A 201 -1.49 -11.46 -11.89
C GLY A 201 -1.61 -9.94 -12.09
N TYR A 202 -2.76 -9.33 -11.79
CA TYR A 202 -2.87 -7.87 -11.71
C TYR A 202 -2.03 -7.29 -10.57
N LEU A 203 -1.34 -6.18 -10.84
CA LEU A 203 -0.58 -5.38 -9.88
C LEU A 203 -0.91 -3.89 -10.11
N PRO A 204 -1.13 -3.09 -9.05
CA PRO A 204 -1.33 -1.64 -9.18
C PRO A 204 -0.10 -0.92 -9.71
N VAL A 205 -0.31 0.04 -10.61
CA VAL A 205 0.71 1.01 -11.03
C VAL A 205 0.31 2.36 -10.40
N LEU A 206 1.06 2.79 -9.39
CA LEU A 206 0.64 3.84 -8.46
C LEU A 206 0.34 5.18 -9.17
N ASP A 207 1.23 5.62 -10.07
CA ASP A 207 1.02 6.84 -10.88
C ASP A 207 -0.22 6.72 -11.79
N SER A 208 -0.55 5.52 -12.30
CA SER A 208 -1.76 5.28 -13.10
C SER A 208 -3.04 5.33 -12.26
N VAL A 209 -3.00 4.85 -11.01
CA VAL A 209 -4.13 4.98 -10.06
C VAL A 209 -4.34 6.45 -9.71
N LEU A 210 -3.26 7.18 -9.42
CA LEU A 210 -3.28 8.61 -9.13
C LEU A 210 -3.84 9.44 -10.31
N ALA A 211 -3.35 9.20 -11.52
CA ALA A 211 -3.73 9.94 -12.72
C ALA A 211 -5.17 9.64 -13.18
N SER A 212 -5.59 8.38 -13.13
CA SER A 212 -6.97 7.98 -13.46
C SER A 212 -7.99 8.31 -12.38
N LYS A 213 -7.52 8.58 -11.14
CA LYS A 213 -8.34 8.74 -9.93
C LYS A 213 -9.32 7.58 -9.70
N LYS A 214 -8.96 6.36 -10.10
CA LYS A 214 -9.90 5.23 -10.11
C LYS A 214 -9.21 3.88 -9.82
N GLY A 215 -9.83 3.05 -8.98
CA GLY A 215 -9.23 1.76 -8.63
C GLY A 215 -10.09 0.82 -7.77
N ILE A 216 -9.54 -0.35 -7.46
CA ILE A 216 -10.10 -1.34 -6.51
C ILE A 216 -9.31 -1.35 -5.19
N CYS A 217 -9.71 -2.14 -4.19
CA CYS A 217 -9.07 -2.13 -2.86
C CYS A 217 -7.54 -2.26 -2.90
N PHE A 218 -7.00 -3.11 -3.76
CA PHE A 218 -5.56 -3.25 -3.97
C PHE A 218 -4.92 -1.97 -4.55
N ASP A 219 -5.60 -1.24 -5.45
CA ASP A 219 -5.12 0.04 -5.98
C ASP A 219 -5.06 1.13 -4.91
N TYR A 220 -6.12 1.27 -4.10
CA TYR A 220 -6.15 2.23 -2.98
C TYR A 220 -5.05 1.91 -1.96
N ALA A 221 -4.91 0.63 -1.58
CA ALA A 221 -3.92 0.17 -0.62
C ALA A 221 -2.49 0.38 -1.12
N ALA A 222 -2.19 0.05 -2.38
CA ALA A 222 -0.87 0.25 -2.98
C ALA A 222 -0.50 1.73 -3.13
N LEU A 223 -1.42 2.57 -3.61
CA LEU A 223 -1.20 4.01 -3.73
C LEU A 223 -0.92 4.63 -2.35
N MET A 224 -1.77 4.35 -1.35
CA MET A 224 -1.59 4.93 -0.02
C MET A 224 -0.33 4.41 0.69
N THR A 225 -0.03 3.11 0.60
CA THR A 225 1.20 2.54 1.18
C THR A 225 2.45 3.14 0.52
N GLY A 226 2.46 3.29 -0.81
CA GLY A 226 3.60 3.86 -1.54
C GLY A 226 3.80 5.34 -1.24
N MET A 227 2.71 6.11 -1.16
CA MET A 227 2.75 7.50 -0.71
C MET A 227 3.35 7.61 0.70
N LEU A 228 2.89 6.81 1.66
CA LEU A 228 3.43 6.83 3.04
C LEU A 228 4.90 6.40 3.13
N ARG A 229 5.28 5.27 2.50
CA ARG A 229 6.67 4.77 2.50
C ARG A 229 7.64 5.76 1.88
N SER A 230 7.26 6.43 0.80
CA SER A 230 8.09 7.45 0.15
C SER A 230 8.44 8.63 1.06
N GLN A 231 7.67 8.83 2.13
CA GLN A 231 7.83 9.90 3.12
C GLN A 231 8.39 9.37 4.47
N GLY A 232 8.91 8.14 4.47
CA GLY A 232 9.52 7.50 5.63
C GLY A 232 8.56 6.91 6.66
N ILE A 233 7.26 6.84 6.37
CA ILE A 233 6.28 6.31 7.30
C ILE A 233 6.16 4.79 7.09
N PRO A 234 6.50 3.93 8.08
CA PRO A 234 6.40 2.49 7.93
C PRO A 234 4.93 2.11 7.77
N CYS A 235 4.63 1.39 6.70
CA CYS A 235 3.26 1.04 6.35
C CYS A 235 3.25 -0.30 5.62
N ARG A 236 2.44 -1.26 6.10
CA ARG A 236 2.17 -2.56 5.48
C ARG A 236 1.05 -2.44 4.48
N LEU A 237 1.21 -3.02 3.28
CA LEU A 237 0.06 -3.40 2.46
C LEU A 237 -0.40 -4.77 2.92
N VAL A 238 -1.60 -4.84 3.49
CA VAL A 238 -2.18 -6.06 4.05
C VAL A 238 -3.11 -6.68 3.02
N VAL A 239 -2.97 -7.99 2.78
CA VAL A 239 -3.90 -8.75 1.92
C VAL A 239 -4.47 -9.91 2.71
N GLY A 240 -5.76 -10.16 2.55
CA GLY A 240 -6.49 -11.13 3.34
C GLY A 240 -7.94 -11.26 2.91
N TYR A 241 -8.83 -11.40 3.89
CA TYR A 241 -10.27 -11.47 3.69
C TYR A 241 -11.01 -10.45 4.56
N ALA A 242 -12.12 -9.92 4.05
CA ALA A 242 -13.14 -9.17 4.77
C ALA A 242 -14.48 -9.92 4.61
N GLY A 243 -14.95 -10.56 5.67
CA GLY A 243 -15.94 -11.64 5.57
C GLY A 243 -15.43 -12.75 4.66
N THR A 244 -16.15 -13.02 3.57
CA THR A 244 -15.75 -13.96 2.52
C THR A 244 -15.03 -13.31 1.32
N ALA A 245 -15.03 -11.97 1.23
CA ALA A 245 -14.41 -11.26 0.12
C ALA A 245 -12.88 -11.22 0.28
N TYR A 246 -12.14 -11.57 -0.77
CA TYR A 246 -10.69 -11.38 -0.80
C TYR A 246 -10.37 -9.89 -0.97
N HIS A 247 -9.55 -9.34 -0.08
CA HIS A 247 -9.47 -7.90 0.12
C HIS A 247 -8.06 -7.41 0.44
N ALA A 248 -7.82 -6.13 0.22
CA ALA A 248 -6.55 -5.46 0.50
C ALA A 248 -6.79 -4.14 1.26
N TRP A 249 -6.01 -3.92 2.30
CA TRP A 249 -6.02 -2.75 3.17
C TRP A 249 -4.59 -2.39 3.56
N ILE A 250 -4.38 -1.43 4.46
CA ILE A 250 -3.04 -1.08 4.95
C ILE A 250 -2.99 -1.05 6.48
N SER A 251 -1.79 -1.10 7.06
CA SER A 251 -1.54 -0.94 8.50
C SER A 251 -0.32 -0.04 8.67
N VAL A 252 -0.43 1.03 9.45
CA VAL A 252 0.62 2.06 9.58
C VAL A 252 1.27 1.96 10.96
N TRP A 253 2.53 2.36 11.10
CA TRP A 253 3.20 2.41 12.39
C TRP A 253 3.51 3.84 12.84
N THR A 254 3.32 4.14 14.12
CA THR A 254 3.79 5.38 14.77
C THR A 254 4.43 5.08 16.14
N GLU A 255 5.26 6.01 16.64
CA GLU A 255 5.96 5.85 17.93
C GLU A 255 5.01 5.80 19.12
N GLU A 256 3.87 6.50 19.03
CA GLU A 256 2.92 6.72 20.12
C GLU A 256 1.91 5.57 20.29
N ALA A 257 1.60 4.87 19.20
CA ALA A 257 0.54 3.83 19.15
C ALA A 257 1.02 2.47 18.61
N GLY A 258 2.26 2.38 18.14
CA GLY A 258 2.79 1.17 17.51
C GLY A 258 2.10 0.89 16.17
N TRP A 259 1.79 -0.38 15.89
CA TRP A 259 1.05 -0.76 14.68
C TRP A 259 -0.43 -0.39 14.79
N LEU A 260 -0.75 0.74 14.19
CA LEU A 260 -2.09 1.13 13.82
C LEU A 260 -2.60 0.21 12.69
N ASN A 261 -3.03 -0.99 13.08
CA ASN A 261 -3.76 -1.91 12.21
C ASN A 261 -5.19 -1.39 11.89
N ASP A 262 -5.60 -0.30 12.56
CA ASP A 262 -6.99 0.15 12.63
C ASP A 262 -7.16 1.70 12.52
N VAL A 263 -7.10 2.31 11.31
CA VAL A 263 -7.22 3.78 11.07
C VAL A 263 -7.70 4.12 9.65
N ILE A 264 -8.69 4.95 9.31
CA ILE A 264 -9.30 6.03 10.07
C ILE A 264 -10.82 6.02 9.78
N TYR A 265 -11.60 5.86 10.83
CA TYR A 265 -12.47 6.96 11.26
C TYR A 265 -12.05 7.31 12.69
N PHE A 266 -12.08 8.59 13.03
CA PHE A 266 -11.90 9.06 14.40
C PHE A 266 -13.24 9.63 14.87
N ASP A 267 -13.88 8.95 15.82
CA ASP A 267 -15.24 9.30 16.28
C ASP A 267 -15.30 10.47 17.28
N GLY A 268 -14.15 11.09 17.56
CA GLY A 268 -13.96 12.06 18.64
C GLY A 268 -13.31 11.45 19.89
N THR A 269 -13.19 10.12 19.98
CA THR A 269 -12.63 9.40 21.13
C THR A 269 -11.67 8.26 20.77
N THR A 270 -11.92 7.54 19.67
CA THR A 270 -11.24 6.28 19.33
C THR A 270 -10.90 6.22 17.83
N TRP A 271 -9.80 5.52 17.49
CA TRP A 271 -9.37 5.26 16.11
C TRP A 271 -9.90 3.90 15.61
N HIS A 272 -10.43 3.86 14.37
CA HIS A 272 -11.12 2.69 13.77
C HIS A 272 -10.63 2.36 12.34
N ARG A 273 -10.83 1.10 11.89
CA ARG A 273 -10.04 0.41 10.85
C ARG A 273 -9.83 1.04 9.45
N MET A 274 -8.73 0.60 8.83
CA MET A 274 -8.10 1.14 7.64
C MET A 274 -8.59 0.58 6.31
N ASP A 275 -9.88 0.72 6.02
CA ASP A 275 -10.42 0.38 4.70
C ASP A 275 -10.69 1.63 3.84
N PRO A 276 -9.70 2.12 3.07
CA PRO A 276 -9.89 3.29 2.21
C PRO A 276 -10.89 3.04 1.06
N THR A 277 -11.19 1.77 0.73
CA THR A 277 -12.18 1.42 -0.29
C THR A 277 -13.60 1.42 0.28
N PHE A 278 -13.86 0.77 1.41
CA PHE A 278 -15.19 0.82 2.03
C PHE A 278 -15.51 2.20 2.62
N ALA A 279 -14.52 2.97 3.10
CA ALA A 279 -14.71 4.37 3.47
C ALA A 279 -15.13 5.23 2.25
N SER A 280 -14.38 5.16 1.15
CA SER A 280 -14.65 5.91 -0.09
C SER A 280 -15.99 5.49 -0.72
N ALA A 281 -16.28 4.19 -0.82
CA ALA A 281 -17.49 3.66 -1.46
C ALA A 281 -18.78 3.86 -0.63
N SER A 282 -18.67 4.10 0.68
CA SER A 282 -19.82 4.35 1.57
C SER A 282 -20.09 5.83 1.86
N GLY A 283 -19.15 6.72 1.54
CA GLY A 283 -19.17 8.11 2.02
C GLY A 283 -19.01 8.23 3.53
N GLY A 284 -18.41 7.22 4.19
CA GLY A 284 -18.22 7.19 5.65
C GLY A 284 -19.50 6.86 6.45
N SER A 285 -20.39 6.00 5.93
CA SER A 285 -21.64 5.69 6.62
C SER A 285 -21.40 4.92 7.94
N ALA A 286 -22.16 5.25 8.98
CA ALA A 286 -21.88 4.80 10.35
C ALA A 286 -21.86 3.27 10.51
N ASP A 287 -22.75 2.55 9.82
CA ASP A 287 -22.79 1.08 9.86
C ASP A 287 -21.55 0.44 9.19
N ILE A 288 -21.04 1.05 8.13
CA ILE A 288 -19.83 0.58 7.44
C ILE A 288 -18.59 0.95 8.25
N MET A 289 -18.52 2.14 8.85
CA MET A 289 -17.45 2.48 9.81
C MET A 289 -17.44 1.56 11.03
N LYS A 290 -18.62 1.09 11.48
CA LYS A 290 -18.73 0.09 12.55
C LYS A 290 -18.27 -1.31 12.11
N TYR A 291 -18.66 -1.78 10.92
CA TYR A 291 -18.19 -3.05 10.36
C TYR A 291 -16.67 -3.08 10.18
N ILE A 292 -16.12 -1.94 9.75
CA ILE A 292 -14.68 -1.69 9.67
C ILE A 292 -14.06 -1.77 11.08
N GLY A 293 -14.50 -0.92 12.01
CA GLY A 293 -13.91 -0.76 13.35
C GLY A 293 -13.98 -1.98 14.27
N ASP A 294 -15.06 -2.76 14.23
CA ASP A 294 -15.20 -4.01 15.02
C ASP A 294 -14.12 -5.04 14.65
N GLY A 295 -13.72 -5.09 13.37
CA GLY A 295 -12.54 -5.81 12.92
C GLY A 295 -12.58 -7.33 13.00
N SER A 296 -13.53 -7.93 13.71
CA SER A 296 -13.71 -9.40 13.86
C SER A 296 -13.89 -10.12 12.52
N ASN A 297 -14.39 -9.39 11.53
CA ASN A 297 -14.71 -9.87 10.19
C ASN A 297 -13.48 -10.04 9.27
N TYR A 298 -12.27 -9.66 9.67
CA TYR A 298 -11.09 -9.70 8.79
C TYR A 298 -10.11 -10.80 9.18
N THR A 299 -9.49 -11.42 8.18
CA THR A 299 -8.38 -12.39 8.36
C THR A 299 -7.18 -11.97 7.52
N VAL A 300 -6.05 -11.67 8.18
CA VAL A 300 -4.77 -11.40 7.50
C VAL A 300 -4.26 -12.67 6.83
N LYS A 301 -3.72 -12.53 5.60
CA LYS A 301 -3.08 -13.63 4.87
C LYS A 301 -1.62 -13.33 4.51
N TYR A 302 -1.33 -12.09 4.13
CA TYR A 302 0.00 -11.63 3.72
C TYR A 302 0.24 -10.18 4.14
N LEU A 303 1.51 -9.84 4.42
CA LEU A 303 2.00 -8.48 4.65
C LEU A 303 3.07 -8.13 3.60
N TYR A 304 2.88 -7.05 2.85
CA TYR A 304 3.80 -6.52 1.84
C TYR A 304 4.23 -5.09 2.17
#